data_AF-A0A7L3BAL2-F1
#
_entry.id   AF-A0A7L3BAL2-F1
#
_cell.length_a   1.000
_cell.length_b   1.000
_cell.length_c   1.000
_cell.angle_alpha   90.00
_cell.angle_beta   90.00
_cell.angle_gamma   90.00
#
_symmetry.space_group_name_H-M   'P 1'
#
loop_
_entity.id
_entity.type
_entity.pdbx_description
1 polymer ?
#
loop_
_entity_poly.entity_id
_entity_poly.type
_entity_poly.pdbx_seq_one_letter_code
_entity_poly.pdbx_strand_id
1 'polypeptide(L)'
;NCTGEERNLSECPARPLGEHNCHHVEDASVECSESSVTALGTLQLLNGPNRCAGRVEILHDHMWGTVCDDGWDLADATVVCRQLGCGKALAVTSGDRFGRGHDPIWLDEVNCTGTEETLFDCRASAWGHNNCYHGEDAGVICSGNSSRFDVRLVNYGSRCAGRVEIFLKKQWGTVCDDNWDLLDAEVVCRQLDCGRALSAPGGAQFGRGDGVIWLDETNCTGTENSLSDCRARPWGVNNCYHGEDAGVVCSGDRHSIIPEPAPVRLANGSHRCAGRVEVLHREEWGTVCDRGWDEQDAKVVCQQLGCGMALSLSDGLDFGVGPLRVWLDNVSCQGTETTLTKCRASPWGESSCGHGKRASVVCSGSAVSSFAPVRLVDGPGRCAGRVEVFHDEKWGTVCDDSWDFADAKVVCQQLECGAVVSAPRRAHFGQGEGPIWLDDVRCAGTEAALSECRTKGWGVHGCEHGEDAGVVCSGNP
;
A
#
# COMPACT_ATOMS: atom_id res chain seq x y z
N ASN A 1 -30.16 25.24 7.95
CA ASN A 1 -30.41 26.68 7.71
C ASN A 1 -29.16 27.44 8.15
N CYS A 2 -28.12 27.43 7.31
CA CYS A 2 -26.83 28.05 7.61
C CYS A 2 -26.90 29.56 7.37
N THR A 3 -26.06 30.33 8.07
CA THR A 3 -25.91 31.77 7.89
C THR A 3 -24.74 32.16 6.99
N GLY A 4 -23.81 31.23 6.73
CA GLY A 4 -22.63 31.42 5.89
C GLY A 4 -21.37 31.83 6.66
N GLU A 5 -21.46 32.01 7.98
CA GLU A 5 -20.34 32.34 8.88
C GLU A 5 -19.85 31.10 9.66
N GLU A 6 -20.56 29.98 9.54
CA GLU A 6 -20.21 28.71 10.18
C GLU A 6 -18.94 28.09 9.55
N ARG A 7 -18.06 27.49 10.37
CA ARG A 7 -16.84 26.83 9.87
C ARG A 7 -17.11 25.45 9.29
N ASN A 8 -18.24 24.84 9.65
CA ASN A 8 -18.63 23.51 9.20
C ASN A 8 -20.16 23.43 9.08
N LEU A 9 -20.65 22.64 8.13
CA LEU A 9 -22.08 22.39 7.91
C LEU A 9 -22.77 21.79 9.15
N SER A 10 -22.03 21.09 10.01
CA SER A 10 -22.53 20.53 11.27
C SER A 10 -22.89 21.59 12.32
N GLU A 11 -22.36 22.80 12.18
CA GLU A 11 -22.68 23.94 13.06
C GLU A 11 -23.98 24.63 12.63
N CYS A 12 -24.47 24.32 11.42
CA CYS A 12 -25.73 24.85 10.95
C CYS A 12 -26.91 24.19 11.67
N PRO A 13 -27.94 24.97 12.04
CA PRO A 13 -29.21 24.42 12.50
C PRO A 13 -29.81 23.46 11.46
N ALA A 14 -29.79 22.17 11.77
CA ALA A 14 -30.32 21.08 10.95
C ALA A 14 -31.00 20.01 11.84
N ARG A 15 -31.81 19.15 11.23
CA ARG A 15 -32.32 17.95 11.92
C ARG A 15 -31.17 16.99 12.22
N PRO A 16 -31.29 16.12 13.23
CA PRO A 16 -30.29 15.12 13.53
C PRO A 16 -29.90 14.29 12.30
N LEU A 17 -28.61 14.01 12.13
CA LEU A 17 -28.10 13.18 11.04
C LEU A 17 -28.84 11.84 10.99
N GLY A 18 -29.41 11.51 9.84
CA GLY A 18 -30.23 10.31 9.63
C GLY A 18 -31.75 10.51 9.76
N GLU A 19 -32.20 11.67 10.23
CA GLU A 19 -33.63 12.05 10.25
C GLU A 19 -33.97 13.00 9.10
N HIS A 20 -34.10 12.45 7.89
CA HIS A 20 -34.55 13.18 6.70
C HIS A 20 -35.74 12.47 6.05
N ASN A 21 -36.58 13.24 5.36
CA ASN A 21 -37.59 12.75 4.44
C ASN A 21 -37.21 13.03 2.97
N CYS A 22 -35.96 13.41 2.74
CA CYS A 22 -35.44 13.74 1.41
C CYS A 22 -35.11 12.46 0.63
N HIS A 23 -35.47 12.44 -0.65
CA HIS A 23 -34.93 11.50 -1.64
C HIS A 23 -33.69 12.10 -2.33
N HIS A 24 -32.85 11.30 -3.00
CA HIS A 24 -31.61 11.77 -3.63
C HIS A 24 -31.78 12.90 -4.68
N VAL A 25 -33.01 13.11 -5.17
CA VAL A 25 -33.34 14.25 -6.05
C VAL A 25 -33.47 15.59 -5.31
N GLU A 26 -33.49 15.56 -3.97
CA GLU A 26 -33.59 16.72 -3.07
C GLU A 26 -32.26 16.99 -2.36
N ASP A 27 -31.17 16.39 -2.83
CA ASP A 27 -29.83 16.61 -2.30
C ASP A 27 -29.40 18.06 -2.56
N ALA A 28 -28.96 18.75 -1.50
CA ALA A 28 -28.56 20.15 -1.57
C ALA A 28 -27.09 20.28 -2.01
N SER A 29 -26.82 21.12 -2.99
CA SER A 29 -25.48 21.52 -3.42
C SER A 29 -25.15 22.95 -2.97
N VAL A 30 -23.86 23.27 -2.90
CA VAL A 30 -23.35 24.61 -2.59
C VAL A 30 -22.40 25.06 -3.68
N GLU A 31 -22.56 26.32 -4.11
CA GLU A 31 -21.68 26.98 -5.07
C GLU A 31 -20.80 27.99 -4.32
N CYS A 32 -19.48 27.77 -4.32
CA CYS A 32 -18.53 28.65 -3.67
C CYS A 32 -18.03 29.69 -4.69
N SER A 33 -18.09 30.97 -4.33
CA SER A 33 -17.64 32.07 -5.19
C SER A 33 -16.13 32.32 -5.08
N GLU A 34 -15.31 31.39 -5.56
CA GLU A 34 -13.97 31.70 -6.07
C GLU A 34 -13.58 30.74 -7.19
N SER A 35 -14.06 31.06 -8.39
CA SER A 35 -13.26 31.21 -9.61
C SER A 35 -14.23 31.42 -10.74
N SER A 36 -14.17 32.58 -11.37
CA SER A 36 -14.76 32.86 -12.68
C SER A 36 -14.10 31.98 -13.76
N VAL A 37 -14.35 30.67 -13.71
CA VAL A 37 -14.20 29.79 -14.86
C VAL A 37 -15.57 29.76 -15.51
N THR A 38 -15.69 30.47 -16.63
CA THR A 38 -16.81 30.36 -17.56
C THR A 38 -17.25 28.90 -17.71
N ALA A 39 -18.49 28.61 -17.30
CA ALA A 39 -19.15 27.30 -17.31
C ALA A 39 -19.50 26.80 -18.74
N LEU A 40 -18.63 27.07 -19.71
CA LEU A 40 -18.70 26.57 -21.08
C LEU A 40 -17.39 25.86 -21.32
N GLY A 41 -17.40 24.52 -21.41
CA GLY A 41 -16.18 23.78 -21.76
C GLY A 41 -15.73 22.69 -20.80
N THR A 42 -16.45 22.38 -19.72
CA THR A 42 -15.96 21.42 -18.73
C THR A 42 -16.24 19.98 -19.16
N LEU A 43 -15.18 19.17 -19.27
CA LEU A 43 -15.25 17.74 -19.54
C LEU A 43 -14.34 16.96 -18.59
N GLN A 44 -14.66 15.69 -18.34
CA GLN A 44 -13.91 14.76 -17.49
C GLN A 44 -13.81 13.37 -18.11
N LEU A 45 -12.84 12.57 -17.65
CA LEU A 45 -12.71 11.16 -17.99
C LEU A 45 -12.95 10.30 -16.75
N LEU A 46 -13.95 9.42 -16.81
CA LEU A 46 -14.28 8.52 -15.70
C LEU A 46 -13.98 7.05 -16.03
N ASN A 47 -13.80 6.24 -14.99
CA ASN A 47 -13.66 4.78 -15.03
C ASN A 47 -12.53 4.25 -15.93
N GLY A 48 -11.55 5.08 -16.28
CA GLY A 48 -10.34 4.61 -16.94
C GLY A 48 -9.18 4.39 -15.95
N PRO A 49 -8.07 3.79 -16.44
CA PRO A 49 -6.94 3.42 -15.60
C PRO A 49 -6.14 4.62 -15.05
N ASN A 50 -6.37 5.84 -15.54
CA ASN A 50 -5.74 7.08 -15.07
C ASN A 50 -6.53 8.30 -15.60
N ARG A 51 -6.17 9.52 -15.16
CA ARG A 51 -6.84 10.78 -15.57
C ARG A 51 -6.83 11.10 -17.08
N CYS A 52 -6.09 10.36 -17.89
CA CYS A 52 -5.94 10.57 -19.33
C CYS A 52 -6.52 9.41 -20.16
N ALA A 53 -7.31 8.53 -19.54
CA ALA A 53 -8.09 7.52 -20.22
C ALA A 53 -9.42 7.34 -19.49
N GLY A 54 -10.51 7.09 -20.21
CA GLY A 54 -11.81 6.86 -19.60
C GLY A 54 -12.98 7.19 -20.52
N ARG A 55 -14.20 7.01 -20.00
CA ARG A 55 -15.45 7.47 -20.62
C ARG A 55 -15.48 9.00 -20.60
N VAL A 56 -15.87 9.60 -21.72
CA VAL A 56 -15.97 11.05 -21.85
C VAL A 56 -17.30 11.53 -21.29
N GLU A 57 -17.24 12.43 -20.32
CA GLU A 57 -18.41 13.11 -19.78
C GLU A 57 -18.23 14.62 -19.84
N ILE A 58 -19.31 15.33 -20.11
CA ILE A 58 -19.34 16.78 -20.26
C ILE A 58 -20.40 17.39 -19.36
N LEU A 59 -20.12 18.61 -18.87
CA LEU A 59 -21.06 19.38 -18.08
C LEU A 59 -21.85 20.30 -19.01
N HIS A 60 -23.16 20.08 -19.11
CA HIS A 60 -24.08 20.92 -19.85
C HIS A 60 -25.35 21.17 -19.03
N ASP A 61 -25.87 22.41 -19.03
CA ASP A 61 -27.03 22.80 -18.23
C ASP A 61 -26.95 22.36 -16.75
N HIS A 62 -25.76 22.47 -16.15
CA HIS A 62 -25.47 22.10 -14.75
C HIS A 62 -25.63 20.59 -14.44
N MET A 63 -25.71 19.74 -15.46
CA MET A 63 -25.76 18.29 -15.32
C MET A 63 -24.65 17.62 -16.14
N TRP A 64 -23.99 16.64 -15.52
CA TRP A 64 -23.07 15.78 -16.24
C TRP A 64 -23.84 14.85 -17.17
N GLY A 65 -23.23 14.52 -18.30
CA GLY A 65 -23.78 13.56 -19.24
C GLY A 65 -22.71 13.03 -20.18
N THR A 66 -23.00 11.91 -20.82
CA THR A 66 -22.06 11.19 -21.68
C THR A 66 -22.11 11.67 -23.13
N VAL A 67 -21.17 11.18 -23.92
CA VAL A 67 -21.10 11.39 -25.37
C VAL A 67 -21.33 10.04 -26.05
N CYS A 68 -22.13 9.99 -27.11
CA CYS A 68 -22.34 8.77 -27.88
C CYS A 68 -21.11 8.43 -28.75
N ASP A 69 -20.84 7.15 -28.96
CA ASP A 69 -19.76 6.63 -29.80
C ASP A 69 -20.09 6.59 -31.30
N ASP A 70 -21.33 6.92 -31.69
CA ASP A 70 -21.73 7.13 -33.07
C ASP A 70 -20.96 8.34 -33.66
N GLY A 71 -20.20 8.08 -34.73
CA GLY A 71 -19.32 9.06 -35.36
C GLY A 71 -18.01 9.34 -34.60
N TRP A 72 -17.81 8.77 -33.41
CA TRP A 72 -16.68 9.07 -32.52
C TRP A 72 -15.35 8.53 -33.05
N ASP A 73 -14.44 9.43 -33.41
CA ASP A 73 -13.17 9.09 -34.05
C ASP A 73 -11.92 9.71 -33.38
N LEU A 74 -10.75 9.44 -33.97
CA LEU A 74 -9.48 9.88 -33.41
C LEU A 74 -9.29 11.41 -33.47
N ALA A 75 -9.98 12.11 -34.37
CA ALA A 75 -9.98 13.57 -34.43
C ALA A 75 -10.74 14.15 -33.23
N ASP A 76 -11.88 13.56 -32.87
CA ASP A 76 -12.64 13.92 -31.65
C ASP A 76 -11.80 13.69 -30.39
N ALA A 77 -11.20 12.49 -30.30
CA ALA A 77 -10.30 12.17 -29.19
C ALA A 77 -9.09 13.11 -29.13
N THR A 78 -8.59 13.60 -30.27
CA THR A 78 -7.47 14.55 -30.29
C THR A 78 -7.84 15.87 -29.63
N VAL A 79 -9.06 16.36 -29.87
CA VAL A 79 -9.59 17.55 -29.20
C VAL A 79 -9.72 17.30 -27.70
N VAL A 80 -10.35 16.20 -27.29
CA VAL A 80 -10.51 15.82 -25.86
C VAL A 80 -9.15 15.72 -25.16
N CYS A 81 -8.21 14.98 -25.73
CA CYS A 81 -6.88 14.78 -25.15
C CYS A 81 -6.08 16.09 -25.06
N ARG A 82 -6.23 16.98 -26.04
CA ARG A 82 -5.60 18.32 -26.00
C ARG A 82 -6.26 19.20 -24.93
N GLN A 83 -7.59 19.25 -24.91
CA GLN A 83 -8.37 20.07 -23.97
C GLN A 83 -8.07 19.71 -22.51
N LEU A 84 -7.85 18.42 -22.21
CA LEU A 84 -7.43 17.94 -20.89
C LEU A 84 -5.92 18.07 -20.60
N GLY A 85 -5.12 18.52 -21.56
CA GLY A 85 -3.67 18.54 -21.44
C GLY A 85 -3.05 17.15 -21.29
N CYS A 86 -3.68 16.13 -21.88
CA CYS A 86 -3.31 14.72 -21.82
C CYS A 86 -2.49 14.23 -23.02
N GLY A 87 -1.97 15.14 -23.85
CA GLY A 87 -1.11 14.82 -24.98
C GLY A 87 -1.89 14.40 -26.22
N LYS A 88 -1.36 13.44 -27.00
CA LYS A 88 -1.96 12.97 -28.25
C LYS A 88 -3.03 11.93 -27.99
N ALA A 89 -4.07 11.84 -28.82
CA ALA A 89 -4.97 10.70 -28.81
C ALA A 89 -4.24 9.43 -29.29
N LEU A 90 -4.36 8.34 -28.53
CA LEU A 90 -3.84 7.02 -28.91
C LEU A 90 -4.93 6.10 -29.44
N ALA A 91 -6.12 6.15 -28.84
CA ALA A 91 -7.26 5.35 -29.25
C ALA A 91 -8.60 5.98 -28.82
N VAL A 92 -9.63 5.66 -29.59
CA VAL A 92 -11.04 5.79 -29.19
C VAL A 92 -11.55 4.44 -28.71
N THR A 93 -12.55 4.46 -27.84
CA THR A 93 -13.22 3.26 -27.37
C THR A 93 -14.71 3.38 -27.59
N SER A 94 -15.28 2.37 -28.24
CA SER A 94 -16.71 2.17 -28.44
C SER A 94 -17.23 1.09 -27.49
N GLY A 95 -18.55 1.06 -27.25
CA GLY A 95 -19.21 -0.07 -26.60
C GLY A 95 -18.89 -0.24 -25.12
N ASP A 96 -19.36 0.66 -24.25
CA ASP A 96 -19.30 0.65 -22.78
C ASP A 96 -17.99 0.17 -22.11
N ARG A 97 -16.85 0.30 -22.81
CA ARG A 97 -15.55 -0.23 -22.34
C ARG A 97 -15.12 0.30 -20.98
N PHE A 98 -15.44 1.54 -20.67
CA PHE A 98 -15.19 2.17 -19.37
C PHE A 98 -16.45 2.19 -18.47
N GLY A 99 -17.39 1.28 -18.73
CA GLY A 99 -18.67 1.22 -18.08
C GLY A 99 -19.66 2.26 -18.61
N ARG A 100 -20.92 2.04 -18.26
CA ARG A 100 -22.08 2.82 -18.69
C ARG A 100 -22.24 4.07 -17.83
N GLY A 101 -22.62 5.18 -18.43
CA GLY A 101 -23.15 6.33 -17.72
C GLY A 101 -24.52 6.04 -17.10
N HIS A 102 -24.96 6.95 -16.23
CA HIS A 102 -26.26 6.90 -15.56
C HIS A 102 -27.12 8.14 -15.82
N ASP A 103 -26.56 9.13 -16.51
CA ASP A 103 -27.06 10.50 -16.70
C ASP A 103 -27.38 10.76 -18.20
N PRO A 104 -27.88 11.92 -18.63
CA PRO A 104 -28.24 12.15 -20.04
C PRO A 104 -27.07 11.93 -21.03
N ILE A 105 -27.36 11.42 -22.22
CA ILE A 105 -26.39 11.45 -23.34
C ILE A 105 -26.52 12.82 -24.01
N TRP A 106 -25.51 13.67 -23.85
CA TRP A 106 -25.58 15.08 -24.27
C TRP A 106 -25.21 15.31 -25.73
N LEU A 107 -24.16 14.64 -26.20
CA LEU A 107 -23.64 14.80 -27.55
C LEU A 107 -23.69 13.48 -28.30
N ASP A 108 -23.92 13.61 -29.60
CA ASP A 108 -24.02 12.52 -30.57
C ASP A 108 -23.58 13.05 -31.93
N GLU A 109 -23.08 12.15 -32.80
CA GLU A 109 -22.52 12.48 -34.12
C GLU A 109 -21.48 13.61 -34.04
N VAL A 110 -20.60 13.52 -33.03
CA VAL A 110 -19.50 14.48 -32.85
C VAL A 110 -18.55 14.34 -34.02
N ASN A 111 -18.18 15.47 -34.61
CA ASN A 111 -17.38 15.53 -35.81
C ASN A 111 -16.41 16.72 -35.74
N CYS A 112 -15.31 16.49 -35.02
CA CYS A 112 -14.18 17.38 -34.92
C CYS A 112 -13.25 17.21 -36.13
N THR A 113 -12.56 18.29 -36.50
CA THR A 113 -11.41 18.27 -37.43
C THR A 113 -10.09 17.93 -36.74
N GLY A 114 -10.07 17.92 -35.41
CA GLY A 114 -8.89 17.71 -34.57
C GLY A 114 -8.15 19.02 -34.22
N THR A 115 -8.64 20.17 -34.67
CA THR A 115 -8.00 21.49 -34.48
C THR A 115 -8.75 22.41 -33.53
N GLU A 116 -9.93 22.00 -33.10
CA GLU A 116 -10.82 22.72 -32.19
C GLU A 116 -10.21 22.86 -30.79
N GLU A 117 -10.36 24.03 -30.16
CA GLU A 117 -9.84 24.25 -28.81
C GLU A 117 -10.58 23.39 -27.78
N THR A 118 -11.91 23.24 -27.94
CA THR A 118 -12.74 22.41 -27.08
C THR A 118 -13.67 21.49 -27.86
N LEU A 119 -14.11 20.40 -27.23
CA LEU A 119 -15.10 19.46 -27.78
C LEU A 119 -16.43 20.16 -28.13
N PHE A 120 -16.72 21.28 -27.47
CA PHE A 120 -17.92 22.09 -27.67
C PHE A 120 -17.86 22.94 -28.95
N ASP A 121 -16.67 23.13 -29.52
CA ASP A 121 -16.48 23.81 -30.80
C ASP A 121 -16.67 22.86 -31.99
N CYS A 122 -16.73 21.55 -31.73
CA CYS A 122 -16.96 20.55 -32.76
C CYS A 122 -18.42 20.55 -33.21
N ARG A 123 -18.63 20.19 -34.47
CA ARG A 123 -19.99 19.98 -34.97
C ARG A 123 -20.55 18.72 -34.33
N ALA A 124 -21.75 18.80 -33.79
CA ALA A 124 -22.47 17.66 -33.22
C ALA A 124 -23.97 17.81 -33.46
N SER A 125 -24.74 16.77 -33.13
CA SER A 125 -26.19 16.84 -33.01
C SER A 125 -26.62 17.87 -31.95
N ALA A 126 -27.89 18.29 -32.00
CA ALA A 126 -28.43 19.18 -30.97
C ALA A 126 -28.34 18.52 -29.58
N TRP A 127 -28.09 19.32 -28.54
CA TRP A 127 -27.97 18.85 -27.16
C TRP A 127 -29.10 17.90 -26.76
N GLY A 128 -28.74 16.71 -26.29
CA GLY A 128 -29.68 15.68 -25.85
C GLY A 128 -30.46 14.97 -26.98
N HIS A 129 -30.22 15.33 -28.24
CA HIS A 129 -30.80 14.64 -29.39
C HIS A 129 -29.86 13.54 -29.87
N ASN A 130 -30.15 12.31 -29.46
CA ASN A 130 -29.42 11.10 -29.80
C ASN A 130 -30.38 9.91 -29.93
N ASN A 131 -29.94 8.86 -30.59
CA ASN A 131 -30.62 7.56 -30.68
C ASN A 131 -29.88 6.46 -29.90
N CYS A 132 -28.90 6.85 -29.09
CA CYS A 132 -28.00 5.94 -28.40
C CYS A 132 -28.55 5.49 -27.03
N TYR A 133 -28.01 4.39 -26.52
CA TYR A 133 -28.16 3.99 -25.11
C TYR A 133 -26.79 3.93 -24.44
N HIS A 134 -26.69 3.89 -23.11
CA HIS A 134 -25.39 3.90 -22.42
C HIS A 134 -24.45 2.72 -22.70
N GLY A 135 -24.88 1.74 -23.50
CA GLY A 135 -23.94 0.77 -24.07
C GLY A 135 -23.03 1.38 -25.13
N GLU A 136 -23.34 2.58 -25.61
CA GLU A 136 -22.71 3.30 -26.73
C GLU A 136 -22.02 4.58 -26.22
N ASP A 137 -21.63 4.62 -24.93
CA ASP A 137 -20.89 5.77 -24.41
C ASP A 137 -19.44 5.78 -24.90
N ALA A 138 -19.03 6.90 -25.48
CA ALA A 138 -17.71 7.15 -26.02
C ALA A 138 -16.64 7.25 -24.93
N GLY A 139 -15.47 6.69 -25.23
CA GLY A 139 -14.27 6.84 -24.41
C GLY A 139 -13.03 7.15 -25.22
N VAL A 140 -11.99 7.59 -24.51
CA VAL A 140 -10.70 7.95 -25.10
C VAL A 140 -9.54 7.37 -24.31
N ILE A 141 -8.45 7.12 -25.01
CA ILE A 141 -7.14 6.82 -24.43
C ILE A 141 -6.15 7.82 -25.02
N CYS A 142 -5.66 8.73 -24.18
CA CYS A 142 -4.64 9.70 -24.56
C CYS A 142 -3.24 9.15 -24.28
N SER A 143 -2.22 9.78 -24.83
CA SER A 143 -0.81 9.42 -24.63
C SER A 143 -0.34 9.67 -23.20
N GLY A 144 -1.12 10.43 -22.43
CA GLY A 144 -0.61 11.21 -21.31
C GLY A 144 0.32 12.29 -21.85
N ASN A 145 0.38 13.44 -21.19
CA ASN A 145 1.51 14.33 -21.46
C ASN A 145 2.77 13.53 -21.12
N SER A 146 3.64 13.25 -22.10
CA SER A 146 4.84 12.41 -21.97
C SER A 146 5.95 13.06 -21.14
N SER A 147 5.55 13.78 -20.10
CA SER A 147 6.36 14.43 -19.09
C SER A 147 5.70 14.36 -17.69
N ARG A 148 4.78 13.41 -17.45
CA ARG A 148 4.06 13.29 -16.18
C ARG A 148 4.48 12.06 -15.36
N PHE A 149 4.72 12.35 -14.10
CA PHE A 149 5.15 11.49 -13.01
C PHE A 149 3.98 10.59 -12.59
N ASP A 150 3.90 9.36 -13.12
CA ASP A 150 2.87 8.42 -12.66
C ASP A 150 3.22 7.91 -11.27
N VAL A 151 2.24 7.82 -10.37
CA VAL A 151 2.45 7.28 -9.01
C VAL A 151 1.78 5.91 -8.95
N ARG A 152 2.41 4.96 -8.25
CA ARG A 152 1.81 3.66 -7.91
C ARG A 152 2.18 3.27 -6.48
N LEU A 153 1.35 2.40 -5.91
CA LEU A 153 1.63 1.75 -4.63
C LEU A 153 2.00 0.29 -4.85
N VAL A 154 3.11 -0.13 -4.27
CA VAL A 154 3.69 -1.48 -4.47
C VAL A 154 3.78 -2.22 -3.14
N ASN A 155 3.80 -3.56 -3.21
CA ASN A 155 4.01 -4.47 -2.08
C ASN A 155 2.91 -4.44 -0.99
N TYR A 156 1.66 -4.33 -1.42
CA TYR A 156 0.51 -4.60 -0.57
C TYR A 156 -0.64 -5.19 -1.39
N GLY A 157 -1.50 -5.98 -0.75
CA GLY A 157 -2.65 -6.64 -1.40
C GLY A 157 -3.81 -5.71 -1.78
N SER A 158 -3.64 -4.38 -1.66
CA SER A 158 -4.63 -3.35 -2.01
C SER A 158 -3.98 -2.27 -2.85
N ARG A 159 -4.73 -1.71 -3.81
CA ARG A 159 -4.28 -0.58 -4.64
C ARG A 159 -4.11 0.73 -3.86
N CYS A 160 -4.62 0.79 -2.62
CA CYS A 160 -4.68 2.00 -1.80
C CYS A 160 -3.76 1.96 -0.57
N ALA A 161 -2.78 1.05 -0.54
CA ALA A 161 -1.69 1.09 0.42
C ALA A 161 -0.45 0.47 -0.20
N GLY A 162 0.74 0.88 0.24
CA GLY A 162 2.00 0.35 -0.27
C GLY A 162 3.13 1.37 -0.28
N ARG A 163 4.30 0.94 -0.76
CA ARG A 163 5.45 1.82 -1.03
C ARG A 163 5.12 2.74 -2.19
N VAL A 164 5.44 4.02 -2.06
CA VAL A 164 5.21 5.03 -3.10
C VAL A 164 6.31 4.92 -4.15
N GLU A 165 5.93 4.72 -5.41
CA GLU A 165 6.84 4.75 -6.54
C GLU A 165 6.35 5.74 -7.59
N ILE A 166 7.29 6.46 -8.21
CA ILE A 166 7.08 7.48 -9.23
C ILE A 166 7.74 7.07 -10.55
N PHE A 167 7.01 7.17 -11.65
CA PHE A 167 7.51 6.92 -12.99
C PHE A 167 8.04 8.22 -13.61
N LEU A 168 9.35 8.31 -13.77
CA LEU A 168 10.01 9.46 -14.37
C LEU A 168 11.09 9.01 -15.35
N LYS A 169 11.22 9.70 -16.49
CA LYS A 169 12.24 9.39 -17.52
C LYS A 169 12.23 7.91 -17.96
N LYS A 170 11.04 7.31 -18.04
CA LYS A 170 10.81 5.89 -18.38
C LYS A 170 11.30 4.88 -17.34
N GLN A 171 11.49 5.30 -16.09
CA GLN A 171 11.93 4.43 -15.01
C GLN A 171 11.11 4.68 -13.74
N TRP A 172 10.70 3.60 -13.06
CA TRP A 172 10.13 3.69 -11.72
C TRP A 172 11.23 3.93 -10.70
N GLY A 173 10.94 4.78 -9.72
CA GLY A 173 11.82 5.06 -8.60
C GLY A 173 11.01 5.40 -7.36
N THR A 174 11.65 5.39 -6.19
CA THR A 174 10.97 5.52 -4.89
C THR A 174 11.00 6.96 -4.38
N VAL A 175 10.41 7.17 -3.21
CA VAL A 175 10.40 8.43 -2.46
C VAL A 175 11.08 8.17 -1.13
N CYS A 176 11.97 9.06 -0.68
CA CYS A 176 12.59 8.97 0.64
C CYS A 176 11.61 9.40 1.73
N ASP A 177 11.75 8.83 2.93
CA ASP A 177 10.94 9.11 4.10
C ASP A 177 11.45 10.30 4.94
N ASP A 178 12.59 10.90 4.59
CA ASP A 178 13.06 12.15 5.16
C ASP A 178 12.01 13.25 4.93
N ASN A 179 11.49 13.80 6.03
CA ASN A 179 10.37 14.76 6.08
C ASN A 179 9.03 14.24 5.51
N TRP A 180 8.88 12.94 5.24
CA TRP A 180 7.65 12.33 4.75
C TRP A 180 6.56 12.32 5.82
N ASP A 181 5.44 12.99 5.56
CA ASP A 181 4.37 13.15 6.54
C ASP A 181 2.96 12.82 6.00
N LEU A 182 1.95 13.03 6.86
CA LEU A 182 0.56 12.71 6.51
C LEU A 182 0.00 13.62 5.41
N LEU A 183 0.51 14.85 5.24
CA LEU A 183 0.10 15.77 4.18
C LEU A 183 0.66 15.32 2.84
N ASP A 184 1.90 14.80 2.82
CA ASP A 184 2.47 14.16 1.63
C ASP A 184 1.65 12.93 1.22
N ALA A 185 1.30 12.09 2.19
CA ALA A 185 0.46 10.93 1.96
C ALA A 185 -0.95 11.31 1.48
N GLU A 186 -1.53 12.42 1.96
CA GLU A 186 -2.84 12.92 1.52
C GLU A 186 -2.85 13.22 0.03
N VAL A 187 -1.79 13.87 -0.47
CA VAL A 187 -1.63 14.15 -1.90
C VAL A 187 -1.54 12.86 -2.71
N VAL A 188 -0.79 11.85 -2.23
CA VAL A 188 -0.70 10.54 -2.92
C VAL A 188 -2.05 9.83 -2.94
N CYS A 189 -2.73 9.75 -1.80
CA CYS A 189 -4.01 9.07 -1.67
C CYS A 189 -5.09 9.71 -2.54
N ARG A 190 -5.10 11.03 -2.63
CA ARG A 190 -5.99 11.77 -3.53
C ARG A 190 -5.59 11.60 -5.00
N GLN A 191 -4.30 11.66 -5.33
CA GLN A 191 -3.82 11.47 -6.70
C GLN A 191 -4.20 10.09 -7.26
N LEU A 192 -4.27 9.07 -6.41
CA LEU A 192 -4.61 7.69 -6.77
C LEU A 192 -6.10 7.36 -6.65
N ASP A 193 -6.93 8.35 -6.30
CA ASP A 193 -8.36 8.18 -6.03
C ASP A 193 -8.62 7.03 -5.03
N CYS A 194 -7.99 7.16 -3.87
CA CYS A 194 -8.01 6.21 -2.76
C CYS A 194 -8.56 6.83 -1.47
N GLY A 195 -9.24 7.97 -1.57
CA GLY A 195 -9.74 8.75 -0.44
C GLY A 195 -8.63 9.47 0.33
N ARG A 196 -8.80 9.57 1.66
CA ARG A 196 -7.88 10.32 2.54
C ARG A 196 -6.71 9.46 3.03
N ALA A 197 -5.62 10.08 3.43
CA ALA A 197 -4.48 9.42 4.05
C ALA A 197 -4.75 9.03 5.51
N LEU A 198 -4.34 7.82 5.85
CA LEU A 198 -4.43 7.24 7.20
C LEU A 198 -3.07 7.14 7.86
N SER A 199 -2.03 6.93 7.06
CA SER A 199 -0.67 6.75 7.53
C SER A 199 0.33 7.09 6.43
N ALA A 200 1.46 7.65 6.85
CA ALA A 200 2.62 7.96 6.03
C ALA A 200 3.86 7.19 6.56
N PRO A 201 3.91 5.86 6.38
CA PRO A 201 5.00 5.06 6.92
C PRO A 201 6.32 5.28 6.17
N GLY A 202 7.41 5.40 6.92
CA GLY A 202 8.79 5.36 6.41
C GLY A 202 9.46 4.00 6.64
N GLY A 203 10.79 3.98 6.63
CA GLY A 203 11.62 2.84 6.99
C GLY A 203 11.47 1.64 6.04
N ALA A 204 11.01 1.89 4.81
CA ALA A 204 10.65 0.86 3.86
C ALA A 204 9.66 -0.18 4.44
N GLN A 205 8.65 0.28 5.19
CA GLN A 205 7.66 -0.59 5.83
C GLN A 205 6.93 -1.52 4.85
N PHE A 206 6.73 -1.08 3.61
CA PHE A 206 6.18 -1.91 2.52
C PHE A 206 7.27 -2.63 1.70
N GLY A 207 8.42 -2.84 2.30
CA GLY A 207 9.62 -3.35 1.65
C GLY A 207 10.36 -2.26 0.89
N ARG A 208 11.62 -2.56 0.62
CA ARG A 208 12.54 -1.71 -0.13
C ARG A 208 12.19 -1.75 -1.62
N GLY A 209 12.21 -0.60 -2.26
CA GLY A 209 12.25 -0.50 -3.71
C GLY A 209 13.67 -0.73 -4.23
N ASP A 210 13.84 -0.44 -5.51
CA ASP A 210 15.09 -0.62 -6.21
C ASP A 210 15.29 0.50 -7.23
N GLY A 211 16.53 0.72 -7.63
CA GLY A 211 16.92 1.72 -8.60
C GLY A 211 17.07 3.12 -8.01
N VAL A 212 16.31 4.07 -8.52
CA VAL A 212 16.50 5.50 -8.25
C VAL A 212 15.51 5.98 -7.21
N ILE A 213 15.98 6.77 -6.24
CA ILE A 213 15.12 7.51 -5.32
C ILE A 213 14.88 8.88 -5.95
N TRP A 214 13.63 9.15 -6.33
CA TRP A 214 13.28 10.33 -7.11
C TRP A 214 13.06 11.58 -6.28
N LEU A 215 12.44 11.43 -5.11
CA LEU A 215 12.08 12.53 -4.23
C LEU A 215 12.71 12.35 -2.85
N ASP A 216 13.08 13.47 -2.25
CA ASP A 216 13.67 13.59 -0.92
C ASP A 216 13.25 14.93 -0.32
N GLU A 217 13.03 14.95 0.98
CA GLU A 217 12.50 16.07 1.77
C GLU A 217 11.24 16.67 1.14
N THR A 218 10.27 15.79 0.86
CA THR A 218 8.95 16.20 0.41
C THR A 218 8.24 16.99 1.50
N ASN A 219 7.56 18.04 1.09
CA ASN A 219 6.88 18.96 1.99
C ASN A 219 5.67 19.54 1.27
N CYS A 220 4.66 18.69 1.08
CA CYS A 220 3.35 19.07 0.57
C CYS A 220 2.60 19.92 1.60
N THR A 221 1.72 20.80 1.11
CA THR A 221 0.71 21.49 1.92
C THR A 221 -0.54 20.63 2.15
N GLY A 222 -0.67 19.53 1.42
CA GLY A 222 -1.84 18.63 1.41
C GLY A 222 -2.88 19.00 0.36
N THR A 223 -2.72 20.15 -0.33
CA THR A 223 -3.67 20.68 -1.31
C THR A 223 -3.24 20.48 -2.76
N GLU A 224 -2.03 19.97 -2.99
CA GLU A 224 -1.44 19.70 -4.30
C GLU A 224 -2.14 18.56 -5.03
N ASN A 225 -2.43 18.74 -6.32
CA ASN A 225 -3.12 17.71 -7.12
C ASN A 225 -2.26 16.50 -7.47
N SER A 226 -0.94 16.61 -7.36
CA SER A 226 -0.01 15.52 -7.59
C SER A 226 1.22 15.68 -6.71
N LEU A 227 1.83 14.54 -6.32
CA LEU A 227 3.07 14.51 -5.55
C LEU A 227 4.22 15.24 -6.26
N SER A 228 4.20 15.32 -7.60
CA SER A 228 5.20 16.09 -8.35
C SER A 228 5.08 17.61 -8.19
N ASP A 229 3.94 18.10 -7.70
CA ASP A 229 3.69 19.52 -7.50
C ASP A 229 4.13 19.98 -6.09
N CYS A 230 4.43 19.04 -5.20
CA CYS A 230 4.92 19.34 -3.86
C CYS A 230 6.33 19.90 -3.88
N ARG A 231 6.63 20.74 -2.88
CA ARG A 231 7.99 21.20 -2.68
C ARG A 231 8.84 20.02 -2.21
N ALA A 232 9.94 19.78 -2.91
CA ALA A 232 10.91 18.76 -2.57
C ALA A 232 12.31 19.19 -3.02
N ARG A 233 13.34 18.41 -2.69
CA ARG A 233 14.67 18.57 -3.31
C ARG A 233 14.61 18.31 -4.82
N PRO A 234 15.60 18.80 -5.59
CA PRO A 234 15.69 18.52 -7.02
C PRO A 234 15.64 17.01 -7.30
N TRP A 235 14.83 16.60 -8.28
CA TRP A 235 14.60 15.19 -8.62
C TRP A 235 15.88 14.37 -8.78
N GLY A 236 15.96 13.25 -8.06
CA GLY A 236 17.10 12.33 -8.06
C GLY A 236 18.30 12.80 -7.22
N VAL A 237 18.19 13.93 -6.51
CA VAL A 237 19.17 14.37 -5.52
C VAL A 237 18.65 14.02 -4.13
N ASN A 238 19.29 13.04 -3.50
CA ASN A 238 18.94 12.56 -2.17
C ASN A 238 20.19 12.01 -1.45
N ASN A 239 20.10 11.86 -0.13
CA ASN A 239 21.10 11.17 0.70
C ASN A 239 20.57 9.86 1.29
N CYS A 240 19.48 9.35 0.75
CA CYS A 240 18.77 8.21 1.30
C CYS A 240 19.21 6.90 0.65
N TYR A 241 18.89 5.79 1.29
CA TYR A 241 18.96 4.45 0.71
C TYR A 241 17.58 3.79 0.76
N HIS A 242 17.36 2.70 0.03
CA HIS A 242 16.02 2.07 -0.04
C HIS A 242 15.49 1.49 1.29
N GLY A 243 16.25 1.57 2.40
CA GLY A 243 15.71 1.35 3.74
C GLY A 243 14.87 2.51 4.27
N GLU A 244 14.88 3.64 3.58
CA GLU A 244 14.18 4.89 3.87
C GLU A 244 13.07 5.13 2.83
N ASP A 245 12.63 4.09 2.11
CA ASP A 245 11.56 4.28 1.14
C ASP A 245 10.22 4.53 1.84
N ALA A 246 9.56 5.61 1.45
CA ALA A 246 8.28 6.06 1.95
C ALA A 246 7.11 5.22 1.40
N GLY A 247 6.08 5.08 2.21
CA GLY A 247 4.83 4.42 1.89
C GLY A 247 3.62 5.23 2.31
N VAL A 248 2.45 4.75 1.90
CA VAL A 248 1.16 5.32 2.31
C VAL A 248 0.14 4.24 2.62
N VAL A 249 -0.81 4.59 3.46
CA VAL A 249 -2.06 3.86 3.66
C VAL A 249 -3.19 4.84 3.52
N CYS A 250 -4.12 4.59 2.59
CA CYS A 250 -5.28 5.43 2.34
C CYS A 250 -6.56 4.76 2.85
N SER A 251 -7.64 5.54 3.00
CA SER A 251 -8.96 5.05 3.42
C SER A 251 -9.55 4.02 2.45
N GLY A 252 -9.11 4.02 1.19
CA GLY A 252 -9.58 3.14 0.14
C GLY A 252 -10.95 3.55 -0.39
N ASP A 253 -11.20 3.19 -1.65
CA ASP A 253 -12.53 3.31 -2.24
C ASP A 253 -13.49 2.28 -1.64
N ARG A 254 -14.75 2.70 -1.52
CA ARG A 254 -15.92 2.10 -0.83
C ARG A 254 -16.24 0.61 -1.07
N HIS A 255 -15.35 -0.21 -1.61
CA HIS A 255 -15.50 -1.66 -1.81
C HIS A 255 -14.27 -2.50 -1.43
N SER A 256 -13.22 -1.91 -0.83
CA SER A 256 -12.07 -2.68 -0.32
C SER A 256 -12.19 -2.83 1.19
N ILE A 257 -12.41 -4.05 1.65
CA ILE A 257 -12.65 -4.43 3.05
C ILE A 257 -11.40 -4.17 3.90
N ILE A 258 -11.23 -2.95 4.41
CA ILE A 258 -10.58 -2.66 5.70
C ILE A 258 -11.25 -1.40 6.28
N PRO A 259 -12.10 -1.50 7.32
CA PRO A 259 -12.51 -0.33 8.07
C PRO A 259 -11.31 0.23 8.84
N GLU A 260 -11.12 1.53 8.72
CA GLU A 260 -10.21 2.37 9.49
C GLU A 260 -10.28 2.22 11.01
N PRO A 261 -9.14 2.50 11.66
CA PRO A 261 -7.93 1.69 11.57
C PRO A 261 -8.24 0.28 12.05
N ALA A 262 -7.38 -0.70 11.76
CA ALA A 262 -7.54 -2.02 12.37
C ALA A 262 -7.76 -1.83 13.88
N PRO A 263 -8.93 -2.20 14.45
CA PRO A 263 -9.24 -1.91 15.84
C PRO A 263 -8.40 -2.77 16.80
N VAL A 264 -7.41 -3.49 16.27
CA VAL A 264 -6.54 -4.43 16.94
C VAL A 264 -5.13 -4.30 16.34
N ARG A 265 -4.09 -4.21 17.19
CA ARG A 265 -2.67 -4.29 16.81
C ARG A 265 -1.90 -5.21 17.77
N LEU A 266 -0.74 -5.67 17.33
CA LEU A 266 0.21 -6.40 18.19
C LEU A 266 1.37 -5.48 18.54
N ALA A 267 1.54 -5.20 19.83
CA ALA A 267 2.55 -4.29 20.35
C ALA A 267 3.66 -5.04 21.10
N ASN A 268 4.88 -4.51 21.03
CA ASN A 268 6.05 -4.98 21.76
C ASN A 268 6.41 -6.47 21.51
N GLY A 269 6.10 -7.02 20.34
CA GLY A 269 6.67 -8.29 19.88
C GLY A 269 7.80 -8.09 18.89
N SER A 270 8.56 -9.16 18.60
CA SER A 270 9.69 -9.14 17.67
C SER A 270 9.29 -8.97 16.19
N HIS A 271 7.99 -9.09 15.87
CA HIS A 271 7.46 -8.98 14.50
C HIS A 271 5.96 -8.63 14.52
N ARG A 272 5.41 -8.12 13.41
CA ARG A 272 3.99 -7.72 13.27
C ARG A 272 2.94 -8.81 13.53
N CYS A 273 3.36 -10.07 13.63
CA CYS A 273 2.51 -11.23 13.89
C CYS A 273 2.69 -11.81 15.31
N ALA A 274 3.45 -11.13 16.17
CA ALA A 274 3.64 -11.49 17.57
C ALA A 274 3.54 -10.24 18.46
N GLY A 275 2.96 -10.37 19.64
CA GLY A 275 2.99 -9.32 20.65
C GLY A 275 1.76 -9.25 21.53
N ARG A 276 1.69 -8.22 22.37
CA ARG A 276 0.53 -7.86 23.17
C ARG A 276 -0.60 -7.38 22.28
N VAL A 277 -1.81 -7.87 22.52
CA VAL A 277 -3.03 -7.44 21.81
C VAL A 277 -3.51 -6.11 22.38
N GLU A 278 -3.54 -5.09 21.54
CA GLU A 278 -4.09 -3.78 21.88
C GLU A 278 -5.24 -3.44 20.93
N VAL A 279 -6.27 -2.80 21.45
CA VAL A 279 -7.45 -2.38 20.69
C VAL A 279 -7.64 -0.88 20.72
N LEU A 280 -8.08 -0.31 19.58
CA LEU A 280 -8.41 1.11 19.50
C LEU A 280 -9.89 1.32 19.80
N HIS A 281 -10.18 2.14 20.80
CA HIS A 281 -11.55 2.54 21.14
C HIS A 281 -11.57 3.99 21.60
N ARG A 282 -12.50 4.78 21.06
CA ARG A 282 -12.61 6.24 21.32
C ARG A 282 -11.26 6.97 21.14
N GLU A 283 -10.58 6.67 20.03
CA GLU A 283 -9.29 7.27 19.65
C GLU A 283 -8.14 6.99 20.63
N GLU A 284 -8.33 6.11 21.62
CA GLU A 284 -7.29 5.71 22.58
C GLU A 284 -6.97 4.21 22.46
N TRP A 285 -5.67 3.90 22.35
CA TRP A 285 -5.20 2.52 22.42
C TRP A 285 -5.27 2.00 23.85
N GLY A 286 -5.90 0.84 24.04
CA GLY A 286 -5.94 0.13 25.31
C GLY A 286 -5.69 -1.35 25.13
N THR A 287 -5.37 -2.01 26.23
CA THR A 287 -5.01 -3.42 26.26
C THR A 287 -6.23 -4.32 26.41
N VAL A 288 -6.05 -5.61 26.12
CA VAL A 288 -7.02 -6.66 26.39
C VAL A 288 -6.56 -7.46 27.61
N CYS A 289 -7.47 -7.78 28.53
CA CYS A 289 -7.14 -8.61 29.68
C CYS A 289 -6.86 -10.06 29.27
N ASP A 290 -5.86 -10.68 29.89
CA ASP A 290 -5.51 -12.09 29.70
C ASP A 290 -6.52 -13.06 30.37
N ARG A 291 -7.38 -12.57 31.28
CA ARG A 291 -8.37 -13.40 31.94
C ARG A 291 -9.41 -13.91 30.93
N GLY A 292 -9.43 -15.23 30.78
CA GLY A 292 -10.31 -15.91 29.83
C GLY A 292 -9.75 -15.97 28.40
N TRP A 293 -8.58 -15.39 28.15
CA TRP A 293 -7.93 -15.39 26.84
C TRP A 293 -7.48 -16.81 26.47
N ASP A 294 -8.00 -17.33 25.37
CA ASP A 294 -7.71 -18.69 24.89
C ASP A 294 -7.24 -18.75 23.43
N GLU A 295 -7.04 -19.98 22.92
CA GLU A 295 -6.58 -20.21 21.55
C GLU A 295 -7.61 -19.77 20.50
N GLN A 296 -8.91 -19.79 20.80
CA GLN A 296 -9.94 -19.31 19.88
C GLN A 296 -9.91 -17.79 19.77
N ASP A 297 -9.66 -17.08 20.87
CA ASP A 297 -9.45 -15.63 20.85
C ASP A 297 -8.21 -15.27 20.03
N ALA A 298 -7.10 -15.96 20.29
CA ALA A 298 -5.85 -15.81 19.55
C ALA A 298 -6.02 -16.09 18.04
N LYS A 299 -6.80 -17.13 17.69
CA LYS A 299 -7.12 -17.49 16.30
C LYS A 299 -7.83 -16.35 15.58
N VAL A 300 -8.84 -15.75 16.21
CA VAL A 300 -9.57 -14.61 15.63
C VAL A 300 -8.63 -13.43 15.40
N VAL A 301 -7.72 -13.13 16.33
CA VAL A 301 -6.73 -12.05 16.15
C VAL A 301 -5.76 -12.35 15.01
N CYS A 302 -5.18 -13.54 14.95
CA CYS A 302 -4.25 -13.91 13.89
C CYS A 302 -4.91 -13.91 12.51
N GLN A 303 -6.17 -14.36 12.42
CA GLN A 303 -6.96 -14.31 11.19
C GLN A 303 -7.29 -12.87 10.80
N GLN A 304 -7.74 -12.05 11.75
CA GLN A 304 -8.08 -10.63 11.53
C GLN A 304 -6.86 -9.84 11.01
N LEU A 305 -5.66 -10.15 11.48
CA LEU A 305 -4.41 -9.49 11.08
C LEU A 305 -3.74 -10.09 9.84
N GLY A 306 -4.31 -11.17 9.28
CA GLY A 306 -3.72 -11.88 8.13
C GLY A 306 -2.39 -12.58 8.46
N CYS A 307 -2.18 -12.98 9.71
CA CYS A 307 -0.94 -13.58 10.22
C CYS A 307 -0.97 -15.11 10.31
N GLY A 308 -1.98 -15.75 9.70
CA GLY A 308 -2.17 -17.20 9.69
C GLY A 308 -2.82 -17.73 10.97
N MET A 309 -2.39 -18.90 11.45
CA MET A 309 -2.95 -19.56 12.63
C MET A 309 -2.30 -19.06 13.93
N ALA A 310 -3.00 -19.14 15.05
CA ALA A 310 -2.38 -18.91 16.36
C ALA A 310 -1.44 -20.07 16.72
N LEU A 311 -0.26 -19.74 17.27
CA LEU A 311 0.68 -20.71 17.82
C LEU A 311 0.48 -20.81 19.33
N SER A 312 0.54 -22.02 19.88
CA SER A 312 0.30 -22.32 21.29
C SER A 312 1.42 -21.84 22.26
N LEU A 313 2.27 -20.91 21.82
CA LEU A 313 3.44 -20.42 22.59
C LEU A 313 3.14 -19.18 23.45
N SER A 314 1.89 -18.72 23.49
CA SER A 314 1.48 -17.52 24.24
C SER A 314 1.55 -17.66 25.76
N ASP A 315 1.64 -18.89 26.28
CA ASP A 315 1.61 -19.16 27.72
C ASP A 315 2.98 -18.89 28.36
N GLY A 316 3.24 -17.61 28.70
CA GLY A 316 4.43 -17.19 29.44
C GLY A 316 5.25 -16.06 28.82
N LEU A 317 4.93 -15.59 27.61
CA LEU A 317 5.62 -14.46 26.99
C LEU A 317 5.04 -13.13 27.50
N ASP A 318 5.82 -12.42 28.33
CA ASP A 318 5.48 -11.08 28.78
C ASP A 318 5.95 -10.05 27.77
N PHE A 319 5.05 -9.63 26.88
CA PHE A 319 5.29 -8.49 25.98
C PHE A 319 5.11 -7.15 26.68
N GLY A 320 5.08 -7.09 28.02
CA GLY A 320 4.92 -5.88 28.81
C GLY A 320 3.45 -5.46 28.98
N VAL A 321 3.21 -4.54 29.90
CA VAL A 321 1.85 -4.18 30.37
C VAL A 321 1.12 -3.21 29.42
N GLY A 322 1.84 -2.49 28.56
CA GLY A 322 1.26 -1.53 27.60
C GLY A 322 0.58 -0.32 28.25
N PRO A 323 -0.34 0.35 27.52
CA PRO A 323 -1.20 1.39 28.08
C PRO A 323 -1.95 0.92 29.34
N LEU A 324 -2.09 1.81 30.34
CA LEU A 324 -2.81 1.50 31.58
C LEU A 324 -4.29 1.14 31.32
N ARG A 325 -4.88 1.71 30.27
CA ARG A 325 -6.27 1.47 29.92
C ARG A 325 -6.46 0.03 29.43
N VAL A 326 -7.44 -0.65 30.01
CA VAL A 326 -7.94 -1.95 29.53
C VAL A 326 -9.30 -1.70 28.90
N TRP A 327 -9.45 -2.07 27.64
CA TRP A 327 -10.71 -1.88 26.91
C TRP A 327 -11.59 -3.11 26.92
N LEU A 328 -11.00 -4.30 26.86
CA LEU A 328 -11.72 -5.58 26.82
C LEU A 328 -11.27 -6.51 27.95
N ASP A 329 -12.22 -7.21 28.57
CA ASP A 329 -12.04 -8.17 29.67
C ASP A 329 -13.01 -9.35 29.46
N ASN A 330 -12.62 -10.57 29.86
CA ASN A 330 -13.34 -11.82 29.61
C ASN A 330 -13.76 -11.99 28.14
N VAL A 331 -12.82 -11.81 27.22
CA VAL A 331 -13.06 -12.12 25.80
C VAL A 331 -13.28 -13.63 25.67
N SER A 332 -14.27 -14.02 24.87
CA SER A 332 -14.61 -15.41 24.59
C SER A 332 -15.17 -15.52 23.18
N CYS A 333 -14.27 -15.85 22.26
CA CYS A 333 -14.54 -16.14 20.85
C CYS A 333 -14.92 -17.61 20.65
N GLN A 334 -15.73 -17.89 19.63
CA GLN A 334 -15.98 -19.24 19.12
C GLN A 334 -14.93 -19.68 18.08
N GLY A 335 -14.10 -18.75 17.61
CA GLY A 335 -13.06 -18.99 16.60
C GLY A 335 -13.56 -18.91 15.16
N THR A 336 -14.77 -18.40 14.94
CA THR A 336 -15.39 -18.19 13.62
C THR A 336 -15.62 -16.71 13.31
N GLU A 337 -15.44 -15.85 14.31
CA GLU A 337 -15.59 -14.42 14.22
C GLU A 337 -14.53 -13.83 13.28
N THR A 338 -14.94 -12.85 12.49
CA THR A 338 -14.04 -12.18 11.55
C THR A 338 -13.16 -11.12 12.23
N THR A 339 -13.57 -10.63 13.41
CA THR A 339 -12.86 -9.60 14.18
C THR A 339 -13.04 -9.82 15.67
N LEU A 340 -12.04 -9.43 16.48
CA LEU A 340 -12.03 -9.58 17.94
C LEU A 340 -13.22 -8.86 18.61
N THR A 341 -13.64 -7.73 18.06
CA THR A 341 -14.77 -6.94 18.56
C THR A 341 -16.14 -7.62 18.41
N LYS A 342 -16.24 -8.70 17.62
CA LYS A 342 -17.46 -9.50 17.47
C LYS A 342 -17.55 -10.64 18.49
N CYS A 343 -16.48 -10.92 19.21
CA CYS A 343 -16.48 -11.93 20.26
C CYS A 343 -17.26 -11.44 21.48
N ARG A 344 -17.73 -12.37 22.30
CA ARG A 344 -18.39 -12.01 23.56
C ARG A 344 -17.32 -11.47 24.53
N ALA A 345 -17.59 -10.33 25.16
CA ALA A 345 -16.70 -9.72 26.14
C ALA A 345 -17.50 -8.95 27.21
N SER A 346 -16.84 -8.53 28.28
CA SER A 346 -17.39 -7.56 29.25
C SER A 346 -17.61 -6.18 28.61
N PRO A 347 -18.44 -5.30 29.20
CA PRO A 347 -18.62 -3.93 28.71
C PRO A 347 -17.30 -3.17 28.56
N TRP A 348 -17.20 -2.36 27.50
CA TRP A 348 -15.97 -1.65 27.15
C TRP A 348 -15.48 -0.73 28.28
N GLY A 349 -14.21 -0.88 28.67
CA GLY A 349 -13.58 -0.07 29.70
C GLY A 349 -13.94 -0.46 31.14
N GLU A 350 -14.85 -1.42 31.33
CA GLU A 350 -15.06 -2.10 32.61
C GLU A 350 -14.13 -3.30 32.67
N SER A 351 -13.01 -3.14 33.39
CA SER A 351 -12.10 -4.25 33.65
C SER A 351 -11.76 -4.35 35.12
N SER A 352 -11.69 -5.59 35.60
CA SER A 352 -11.18 -5.91 36.93
C SER A 352 -9.67 -6.24 36.90
N CYS A 353 -9.01 -6.08 35.74
CA CYS A 353 -7.60 -6.35 35.54
C CYS A 353 -6.76 -5.10 35.84
N GLY A 354 -6.52 -4.85 37.13
CA GLY A 354 -5.85 -3.64 37.61
C GLY A 354 -4.36 -3.57 37.24
N HIS A 355 -3.58 -4.65 37.43
CA HIS A 355 -2.12 -4.67 37.19
C HIS A 355 -1.62 -6.11 36.96
N GLY A 356 -2.05 -6.75 35.86
CA GLY A 356 -1.70 -8.13 35.50
C GLY A 356 -1.23 -8.26 34.06
N LYS A 357 -0.84 -9.48 33.68
CA LYS A 357 -0.47 -9.84 32.31
C LYS A 357 -1.59 -9.44 31.34
N ARG A 358 -1.21 -9.07 30.12
CA ARG A 358 -2.14 -8.68 29.05
C ARG A 358 -2.27 -9.82 28.07
N ALA A 359 -3.42 -9.90 27.41
CA ALA A 359 -3.60 -10.83 26.31
C ALA A 359 -2.52 -10.61 25.26
N SER A 360 -1.93 -11.71 24.81
CA SER A 360 -0.89 -11.71 23.80
C SER A 360 -1.09 -12.86 22.83
N VAL A 361 -0.51 -12.73 21.65
CA VAL A 361 -0.58 -13.77 20.63
C VAL A 361 0.71 -13.84 19.84
N VAL A 362 1.06 -15.07 19.45
CA VAL A 362 2.08 -15.34 18.44
C VAL A 362 1.40 -16.13 17.34
N CYS A 363 1.42 -15.61 16.12
CA CYS A 363 0.81 -16.27 14.96
C CYS A 363 1.85 -17.03 14.13
N SER A 364 1.42 -17.93 13.26
CA SER A 364 2.29 -18.71 12.37
C SER A 364 3.11 -17.84 11.42
N GLY A 365 2.62 -16.65 11.06
CA GLY A 365 3.39 -15.65 10.32
C GLY A 365 4.61 -15.11 11.09
N SER A 366 4.74 -15.39 12.39
CA SER A 366 5.93 -15.10 13.19
C SER A 366 7.00 -16.18 13.08
N ALA A 367 6.66 -17.40 12.65
CA ALA A 367 7.64 -18.47 12.41
C ALA A 367 8.50 -18.20 11.16
N VAL A 368 7.96 -17.47 10.18
CA VAL A 368 8.75 -16.95 9.03
C VAL A 368 9.75 -15.87 9.48
N SER A 369 9.55 -15.27 10.66
CA SER A 369 10.35 -14.19 11.22
C SER A 369 11.17 -14.58 12.47
N SER A 370 11.16 -15.85 12.89
CA SER A 370 12.11 -16.37 13.89
C SER A 370 13.48 -16.71 13.29
N PHE A 371 13.63 -16.52 11.97
CA PHE A 371 14.84 -16.87 11.26
C PHE A 371 15.84 -15.72 11.28
N ALA A 372 17.09 -16.08 11.54
CA ALA A 372 18.18 -15.12 11.45
C ALA A 372 18.26 -14.62 10.00
N PRO A 373 18.17 -13.29 9.76
CA PRO A 373 18.29 -12.73 8.42
C PRO A 373 19.58 -13.18 7.74
N VAL A 374 19.53 -13.49 6.45
CA VAL A 374 20.70 -13.87 5.64
C VAL A 374 20.90 -12.84 4.54
N ARG A 375 22.17 -12.58 4.17
CA ARG A 375 22.54 -11.76 3.01
C ARG A 375 23.73 -12.37 2.27
N LEU A 376 23.87 -12.01 1.00
CA LEU A 376 25.02 -12.39 0.16
C LEU A 376 25.86 -11.16 -0.14
N VAL A 377 27.17 -11.24 0.12
CA VAL A 377 28.10 -10.11 0.01
C VAL A 377 29.23 -10.43 -0.98
N ASP A 378 29.74 -9.42 -1.67
CA ASP A 378 30.92 -9.49 -2.56
C ASP A 378 30.81 -10.47 -3.75
N GLY A 379 29.59 -10.84 -4.15
CA GLY A 379 29.34 -11.58 -5.39
C GLY A 379 28.62 -10.76 -6.47
N PRO A 380 28.47 -11.33 -7.68
CA PRO A 380 27.83 -10.65 -8.81
C PRO A 380 26.29 -10.61 -8.65
N GLY A 381 25.82 -9.71 -7.77
CA GLY A 381 24.40 -9.43 -7.53
C GLY A 381 23.80 -10.10 -6.30
N ARG A 382 22.51 -9.86 -6.03
CA ARG A 382 21.81 -10.30 -4.79
C ARG A 382 21.73 -11.82 -4.58
N CYS A 383 21.99 -12.61 -5.62
CA CYS A 383 21.83 -14.07 -5.62
C CYS A 383 23.17 -14.82 -5.74
N ALA A 384 24.30 -14.13 -5.54
CA ALA A 384 25.62 -14.74 -5.47
C ALA A 384 26.49 -13.96 -4.48
N GLY A 385 27.24 -14.66 -3.62
CA GLY A 385 28.15 -14.01 -2.69
C GLY A 385 28.52 -14.87 -1.48
N ARG A 386 29.35 -14.31 -0.60
CA ARG A 386 29.65 -14.82 0.74
C ARG A 386 28.38 -14.78 1.58
N VAL A 387 28.09 -15.86 2.30
CA VAL A 387 26.90 -15.98 3.14
C VAL A 387 27.16 -15.32 4.49
N GLU A 388 26.34 -14.34 4.84
CA GLU A 388 26.35 -13.70 6.14
C GLU A 388 24.97 -13.79 6.79
N VAL A 389 24.95 -14.01 8.10
CA VAL A 389 23.74 -14.16 8.91
C VAL A 389 23.71 -13.11 10.02
N PHE A 390 22.53 -12.62 10.38
CA PHE A 390 22.37 -11.59 11.42
C PHE A 390 21.94 -12.24 12.74
N HIS A 391 22.78 -12.09 13.76
CA HIS A 391 22.57 -12.63 15.10
C HIS A 391 23.15 -11.66 16.14
N ASP A 392 22.51 -11.52 17.30
CA ASP A 392 22.92 -10.61 18.38
C ASP A 392 23.28 -9.19 17.89
N GLU A 393 22.38 -8.62 17.10
CA GLU A 393 22.47 -7.27 16.52
C GLU A 393 23.68 -7.04 15.58
N LYS A 394 24.35 -8.11 15.12
CA LYS A 394 25.53 -8.03 14.25
C LYS A 394 25.48 -9.03 13.10
N TRP A 395 25.99 -8.59 11.95
CA TRP A 395 26.28 -9.49 10.84
C TRP A 395 27.55 -10.28 11.12
N GLY A 396 27.54 -11.54 10.72
CA GLY A 396 28.69 -12.42 10.80
C GLY A 396 28.64 -13.50 9.73
N THR A 397 29.78 -14.13 9.47
CA THR A 397 29.93 -15.08 8.36
C THR A 397 29.54 -16.50 8.76
N VAL A 398 29.49 -17.38 7.75
CA VAL A 398 29.24 -18.82 7.91
C VAL A 398 30.50 -19.57 7.50
N CYS A 399 30.97 -20.49 8.33
CA CYS A 399 32.13 -21.33 8.00
C CYS A 399 31.78 -22.39 6.96
N ASP A 400 32.73 -22.71 6.08
CA ASP A 400 32.60 -23.68 4.98
C ASP A 400 32.78 -25.15 5.40
N ASP A 401 33.07 -25.39 6.68
CA ASP A 401 33.09 -26.72 7.28
C ASP A 401 31.71 -27.38 7.15
N SER A 402 31.69 -28.53 6.49
CA SER A 402 30.48 -29.25 6.04
C SER A 402 29.59 -28.53 5.01
N TRP A 403 29.88 -27.28 4.59
CA TRP A 403 29.03 -26.48 3.70
C TRP A 403 28.77 -27.11 2.33
N ASP A 404 27.54 -27.53 2.04
CA ASP A 404 27.20 -28.25 0.83
C ASP A 404 26.02 -27.67 0.03
N PHE A 405 25.58 -28.42 -0.98
CA PHE A 405 24.48 -28.02 -1.86
C PHE A 405 23.13 -27.95 -1.14
N ALA A 406 22.90 -28.74 -0.09
CA ALA A 406 21.68 -28.70 0.70
C ALA A 406 21.64 -27.41 1.55
N ASP A 407 22.76 -27.00 2.13
CA ASP A 407 22.86 -25.74 2.88
C ASP A 407 22.64 -24.53 1.96
N ALA A 408 23.34 -24.51 0.84
CA ALA A 408 23.21 -23.47 -0.18
C ALA A 408 21.80 -23.41 -0.79
N LYS A 409 21.11 -24.56 -0.91
CA LYS A 409 19.71 -24.60 -1.35
C LYS A 409 18.79 -23.87 -0.38
N VAL A 410 18.96 -24.08 0.94
CA VAL A 410 18.18 -23.37 1.97
C VAL A 410 18.42 -21.86 1.87
N VAL A 411 19.67 -21.42 1.67
CA VAL A 411 19.98 -19.99 1.48
C VAL A 411 19.30 -19.43 0.22
N CYS A 412 19.39 -20.13 -0.92
CA CYS A 412 18.74 -19.67 -2.16
C CYS A 412 17.22 -19.61 -2.04
N GLN A 413 16.61 -20.52 -1.27
CA GLN A 413 15.17 -20.52 -0.98
C GLN A 413 14.78 -19.38 -0.04
N GLN A 414 15.51 -19.20 1.06
CA GLN A 414 15.27 -18.15 2.05
C GLN A 414 15.39 -16.74 1.44
N LEU A 415 16.27 -16.57 0.45
CA LEU A 415 16.47 -15.31 -0.28
C LEU A 415 15.60 -15.16 -1.53
N GLU A 416 14.75 -16.14 -1.86
CA GLU A 416 13.95 -16.16 -3.08
C GLU A 416 14.81 -15.88 -4.35
N CYS A 417 15.90 -16.63 -4.48
CA CYS A 417 16.90 -16.51 -5.54
C CYS A 417 16.90 -17.69 -6.53
N GLY A 418 15.86 -18.52 -6.47
CA GLY A 418 15.66 -19.68 -7.32
C GLY A 418 16.48 -20.90 -6.88
N ALA A 419 16.87 -21.73 -7.86
CA ALA A 419 17.62 -22.95 -7.60
C ALA A 419 19.09 -22.65 -7.26
N VAL A 420 19.70 -23.47 -6.40
CA VAL A 420 21.14 -23.42 -6.14
C VAL A 420 21.94 -23.84 -7.38
N VAL A 421 22.94 -23.04 -7.74
CA VAL A 421 23.88 -23.30 -8.85
C VAL A 421 25.22 -23.79 -8.32
N SER A 422 25.70 -23.22 -7.20
CA SER A 422 26.91 -23.72 -6.53
C SER A 422 26.96 -23.30 -5.06
N ALA A 423 27.75 -24.04 -4.27
CA ALA A 423 28.08 -23.76 -2.87
C ALA A 423 29.59 -23.53 -2.70
N PRO A 424 30.14 -22.35 -3.09
CA PRO A 424 31.55 -22.06 -2.96
C PRO A 424 32.06 -22.11 -1.51
N ARG A 425 33.33 -22.47 -1.36
CA ARG A 425 34.06 -22.62 -0.11
C ARG A 425 35.33 -21.77 -0.13
N ARG A 426 36.02 -21.64 1.00
CA ARG A 426 37.32 -20.97 1.16
C ARG A 426 37.32 -19.51 0.73
N ALA A 427 36.35 -18.75 1.22
CA ALA A 427 36.23 -17.32 0.99
C ALA A 427 36.29 -16.96 -0.52
N HIS A 428 35.59 -17.73 -1.37
CA HIS A 428 35.60 -17.53 -2.82
C HIS A 428 35.23 -16.09 -3.25
N PHE A 429 34.32 -15.46 -2.50
CA PHE A 429 33.88 -14.08 -2.69
C PHE A 429 34.67 -13.08 -1.81
N GLY A 430 35.84 -13.47 -1.31
CA GLY A 430 36.61 -12.71 -0.34
C GLY A 430 36.23 -13.04 1.11
N GLN A 431 37.17 -12.72 2.00
CA GLN A 431 37.03 -12.90 3.45
C GLN A 431 36.05 -11.85 4.00
N GLY A 432 35.18 -12.25 4.90
CA GLY A 432 34.35 -11.35 5.67
C GLY A 432 35.08 -10.74 6.85
N GLU A 433 34.34 -9.95 7.62
CA GLU A 433 34.84 -9.23 8.79
C GLU A 433 33.88 -9.43 9.96
N GLY A 434 34.41 -9.47 11.18
CA GLY A 434 33.60 -9.57 12.41
C GLY A 434 33.43 -11.00 12.92
N PRO A 435 32.29 -11.35 13.54
CA PRO A 435 32.07 -12.69 14.08
C PRO A 435 31.79 -13.73 12.99
N ILE A 436 32.17 -14.99 13.22
CA ILE A 436 31.67 -16.13 12.45
C ILE A 436 30.55 -16.77 13.27
N TRP A 437 29.33 -16.76 12.75
CA TRP A 437 28.15 -17.13 13.53
C TRP A 437 27.81 -18.60 13.46
N LEU A 438 28.02 -19.23 12.32
CA LEU A 438 27.61 -20.62 12.09
C LEU A 438 28.80 -21.45 11.58
N ASP A 439 28.92 -22.67 12.11
CA ASP A 439 29.91 -23.69 11.74
C ASP A 439 29.23 -25.07 11.75
N ASP A 440 29.73 -25.99 10.91
CA ASP A 440 29.20 -27.33 10.68
C ASP A 440 27.70 -27.28 10.34
N VAL A 441 27.32 -26.39 9.42
CA VAL A 441 25.94 -26.30 8.93
C VAL A 441 25.61 -27.58 8.17
N ARG A 442 24.51 -28.22 8.57
CA ARG A 442 24.05 -29.49 7.98
C ARG A 442 22.54 -29.46 7.81
N CYS A 443 22.10 -28.81 6.75
CA CYS A 443 20.72 -28.79 6.31
C CYS A 443 20.35 -30.11 5.60
N ALA A 444 19.08 -30.51 5.67
CA ALA A 444 18.45 -31.52 4.82
C ALA A 444 18.09 -30.94 3.43
N GLY A 445 18.07 -29.62 3.29
CA GLY A 445 17.70 -28.91 2.06
C GLY A 445 16.19 -28.69 1.94
N THR A 446 15.44 -28.81 3.04
CA THR A 446 13.99 -28.60 3.14
C THR A 446 13.61 -27.59 4.23
N GLU A 447 14.59 -27.14 5.01
CA GLU A 447 14.44 -26.11 6.03
C GLU A 447 13.98 -24.79 5.40
N ALA A 448 13.22 -24.01 6.16
CA ALA A 448 12.72 -22.72 5.69
C ALA A 448 13.78 -21.62 5.78
N ALA A 449 14.78 -21.79 6.66
CA ALA A 449 15.90 -20.87 6.80
C ALA A 449 17.17 -21.54 7.33
N LEU A 450 18.30 -20.88 7.07
CA LEU A 450 19.63 -21.36 7.45
C LEU A 450 19.78 -21.54 8.97
N SER A 451 19.12 -20.70 9.77
CA SER A 451 19.15 -20.77 11.23
C SER A 451 18.41 -21.98 11.82
N GLU A 452 17.63 -22.71 11.02
CA GLU A 452 16.98 -23.96 11.46
C GLU A 452 17.84 -25.19 11.23
N CYS A 453 18.88 -25.07 10.40
CA CYS A 453 19.75 -26.19 10.11
C CYS A 453 20.53 -26.62 11.35
N ARG A 454 20.92 -27.89 11.39
CA ARG A 454 21.77 -28.39 12.47
C ARG A 454 23.15 -27.74 12.34
N THR A 455 23.61 -27.09 13.41
CA THR A 455 24.93 -26.44 13.49
C THR A 455 25.63 -26.81 14.81
N LYS A 456 26.88 -26.35 15.01
CA LYS A 456 27.59 -26.42 16.30
C LYS A 456 27.03 -25.45 17.38
N GLY A 457 26.17 -24.52 17.00
CA GLY A 457 25.66 -23.43 17.85
C GLY A 457 26.25 -22.07 17.49
N TRP A 458 25.56 -21.00 17.87
CA TRP A 458 25.92 -19.62 17.52
C TRP A 458 27.28 -19.20 18.07
N GLY A 459 28.17 -18.72 17.19
CA GLY A 459 29.51 -18.24 17.56
C GLY A 459 30.48 -19.34 17.99
N VAL A 460 30.09 -20.62 17.90
CA VAL A 460 30.95 -21.77 18.23
C VAL A 460 31.57 -22.30 16.94
N HIS A 461 32.80 -21.91 16.66
CA HIS A 461 33.54 -22.32 15.46
C HIS A 461 35.03 -22.53 15.73
N GLY A 462 35.68 -23.30 14.85
CA GLY A 462 37.15 -23.42 14.78
C GLY A 462 37.78 -22.62 13.64
N CYS A 463 36.97 -21.91 12.87
CA CYS A 463 37.35 -21.39 11.56
C CYS A 463 37.95 -19.97 11.60
N GLU A 464 38.70 -19.63 10.55
CA GLU A 464 39.12 -18.27 10.21
C GLU A 464 38.32 -17.75 9.00
N HIS A 465 38.32 -16.44 8.73
CA HIS A 465 37.58 -15.89 7.57
C HIS A 465 38.10 -16.39 6.21
N GLY A 466 39.27 -17.03 6.16
CA GLY A 466 39.71 -17.78 4.97
C GLY A 466 38.81 -18.97 4.62
N GLU A 467 37.91 -19.36 5.51
CA GLU A 467 36.97 -20.48 5.42
C GLU A 467 35.53 -20.01 5.29
N ASP A 468 35.28 -18.75 4.91
CA ASP A 468 33.90 -18.27 4.74
C ASP A 468 33.19 -18.94 3.56
N ALA A 469 31.98 -19.42 3.81
CA ALA A 469 31.10 -20.05 2.85
C ALA A 469 30.45 -19.04 1.90
N GLY A 470 30.22 -19.47 0.67
CA GLY A 470 29.50 -18.71 -0.35
C GLY A 470 28.37 -19.51 -0.98
N VAL A 471 27.53 -18.82 -1.74
CA VAL A 471 26.50 -19.44 -2.59
C VAL A 471 26.35 -18.70 -3.90
N VAL A 472 25.96 -19.44 -4.95
CA VAL A 472 25.46 -18.90 -6.21
C VAL A 472 24.13 -19.56 -6.51
N CYS A 473 23.09 -18.78 -6.72
CA CYS A 473 21.77 -19.23 -7.12
C CYS A 473 21.48 -18.87 -8.59
N SER A 474 20.40 -19.41 -9.15
CA SER A 474 20.04 -19.23 -10.57
C SER A 474 19.65 -17.80 -10.93
N GLY A 475 19.26 -16.97 -9.95
CA GLY A 475 18.96 -15.56 -10.17
C GLY A 475 17.70 -15.27 -11.00
N ASN A 476 16.90 -16.29 -11.33
CA ASN A 476 15.60 -16.13 -11.97
C ASN A 476 14.47 -16.11 -10.92
N PRO A 477 13.46 -15.25 -11.10
CA PRO A 477 12.25 -15.17 -10.27
C PRO A 477 11.36 -16.42 -10.40
#